data_AF-A0A1A8LHQ4-F1
#
_entry.id   AF-A0A1A8LHQ4-F1
#
_cell.length_a   1.000
_cell.length_b   1.000
_cell.length_c   1.000
_cell.angle_alpha   90.00
_cell.angle_beta   90.00
_cell.angle_gamma   90.00
#
_symmetry.space_group_name_H-M   'P 1'
#
loop_
_entity.id
_entity.type
_entity.pdbx_description
1 polymer ?
#
loop_
_entity_poly.entity_id
_entity_poly.type
_entity_poly.pdbx_seq_one_letter_code
_entity_poly.pdbx_strand_id
1 'polypeptide(L)'
;HGLCVAGNCVCNTGHKGVNCDQVDCVDPTCSGHGACHHGECHCNPGWGGISCEILKSTCPDQCSSHGTFNTDTGTCVCEAKWTGADCSIEVCVVDCGPHGSCIGGVCHCEEGWTGPECEQRD
;
A
#
# COMPACT_ATOMS: atom_id res chain seq x y z
N HIS A 1 9.76 9.92 -33.53
CA HIS A 1 9.20 8.68 -32.95
C HIS A 1 7.72 8.50 -33.33
N GLY A 2 7.44 8.11 -34.56
CA GLY A 2 6.09 8.06 -35.11
C GLY A 2 6.09 7.92 -36.63
N LEU A 3 4.92 7.95 -37.25
CA LEU A 3 4.75 7.93 -38.71
C LEU A 3 4.47 9.34 -39.22
N CYS A 4 5.35 9.89 -40.06
CA CYS A 4 5.21 11.23 -40.61
C CYS A 4 4.87 11.17 -42.09
N VAL A 5 3.77 11.80 -42.50
CA VAL A 5 3.34 11.91 -43.90
C VAL A 5 3.06 13.38 -44.22
N ALA A 6 3.80 13.93 -45.19
CA ALA A 6 3.65 15.31 -45.67
C ALA A 6 3.66 16.39 -44.57
N GLY A 7 4.52 16.25 -43.57
CA GLY A 7 4.67 17.21 -42.47
C GLY A 7 3.66 17.06 -41.33
N ASN A 8 2.72 16.11 -41.43
CA ASN A 8 1.86 15.70 -40.32
C ASN A 8 2.36 14.39 -39.75
N CYS A 9 2.74 14.39 -38.47
CA CYS A 9 3.26 13.23 -37.77
C CYS A 9 2.22 12.66 -36.80
N VAL A 10 1.99 11.36 -36.92
CA VAL A 10 1.26 10.56 -35.92
C VAL A 10 2.29 9.93 -35.01
N CYS A 11 2.32 10.35 -33.76
CA CYS A 11 3.32 9.88 -32.80
C CYS A 11 2.96 8.51 -32.23
N ASN A 12 3.98 7.69 -32.00
CA ASN A 12 3.83 6.45 -31.26
C ASN A 12 3.55 6.76 -29.78
N THR A 13 2.91 5.84 -29.07
CA THR A 13 2.64 5.97 -27.62
C THR A 13 3.90 6.37 -26.85
N GLY A 14 3.78 7.40 -26.01
CA GLY A 14 4.90 7.95 -25.23
C GLY A 14 5.70 9.07 -25.92
N HIS A 15 5.33 9.49 -27.12
CA HIS A 15 5.97 10.62 -27.81
C HIS A 15 4.95 11.65 -28.31
N LYS A 16 5.32 12.92 -28.28
CA LYS A 16 4.50 14.06 -28.74
C LYS A 16 5.31 15.10 -29.50
N GLY A 17 4.61 16.14 -29.94
CA GLY A 17 5.16 17.25 -30.70
C GLY A 17 5.08 17.03 -32.21
N VAL A 18 5.33 18.09 -32.97
CA VAL A 18 5.14 18.15 -34.43
C VAL A 18 5.96 17.12 -35.21
N ASN A 19 7.07 16.65 -34.64
CA ASN A 19 7.95 15.61 -35.20
C ASN A 19 8.03 14.35 -34.33
N CYS A 20 7.25 14.27 -33.25
CA CYS A 20 7.30 13.17 -32.30
C CYS A 20 8.68 13.00 -31.64
N ASP A 21 9.35 14.11 -31.36
CA ASP A 21 10.69 14.14 -30.74
C ASP A 21 10.62 14.49 -29.25
N GLN A 22 9.46 14.93 -28.77
CA GLN A 22 9.25 15.18 -27.35
C GLN A 22 8.75 13.88 -26.72
N VAL A 23 9.33 13.51 -25.58
CA VAL A 23 8.79 12.40 -24.79
C VAL A 23 7.52 12.91 -24.12
N ASP A 24 6.41 12.17 -24.27
CA ASP A 24 5.14 12.57 -23.69
C ASP A 24 5.16 12.36 -22.18
N CYS A 25 5.55 11.15 -21.74
CA CYS A 25 5.83 10.79 -20.34
C CYS A 25 7.35 10.71 -20.09
N VAL A 26 7.82 10.86 -18.85
CA VAL A 26 9.23 10.65 -18.50
C VAL A 26 9.67 9.21 -18.79
N ASP A 27 8.76 8.25 -18.59
CA ASP A 27 8.93 6.85 -18.94
C ASP A 27 7.79 6.40 -19.88
N PRO A 28 8.08 6.02 -21.15
CA PRO A 28 7.08 5.54 -22.10
C PRO A 28 6.39 4.23 -21.71
N THR A 29 7.06 3.39 -20.91
CA THR A 29 6.55 2.10 -20.43
C THR A 29 6.09 2.16 -18.98
N CYS A 30 6.24 3.31 -18.31
CA CYS A 30 5.92 3.50 -16.90
C CYS A 30 6.49 2.36 -16.06
N SER A 31 7.81 2.14 -16.13
CA SER A 31 8.54 1.05 -15.47
C SER A 31 8.04 -0.37 -15.80
N GLY A 32 7.24 -0.54 -16.86
CA GLY A 32 6.56 -1.80 -17.17
C GLY A 32 5.36 -2.11 -16.25
N HIS A 33 4.98 -1.14 -15.42
CA HIS A 33 3.94 -1.28 -14.39
C HIS A 33 2.79 -0.29 -14.59
N GLY A 34 2.62 0.26 -15.79
CA GLY A 34 1.51 1.14 -16.11
C GLY A 34 1.43 1.45 -17.60
N ALA A 35 0.54 2.39 -17.93
CA ALA A 35 0.40 2.92 -19.28
C ALA A 35 0.51 4.44 -19.28
N CYS A 36 1.29 4.98 -20.21
CA CYS A 36 1.44 6.43 -20.39
C CYS A 36 0.21 6.98 -21.13
N HIS A 37 -0.47 7.96 -20.53
CA HIS A 37 -1.58 8.70 -21.12
C HIS A 37 -1.37 10.21 -20.94
N HIS A 38 -1.23 10.95 -22.04
CA HIS A 38 -1.08 12.42 -22.06
C HIS A 38 0.03 12.98 -21.14
N GLY A 39 1.13 12.25 -21.00
CA GLY A 39 2.26 12.65 -20.16
C GLY A 39 2.15 12.27 -18.69
N GLU A 40 1.12 11.52 -18.31
CA GLU A 40 0.99 10.93 -16.97
C GLU A 40 1.01 9.40 -17.07
N CYS A 41 1.72 8.75 -16.15
CA CYS A 41 1.73 7.30 -16.04
C CYS A 41 0.56 6.82 -15.18
N HIS A 42 -0.36 6.10 -15.82
CA HIS A 42 -1.44 5.42 -15.14
C HIS A 42 -0.95 4.04 -14.67
N CYS A 43 -0.65 3.92 -13.38
CA CYS A 43 -0.07 2.72 -12.81
C CYS A 43 -1.09 1.59 -12.66
N ASN A 44 -0.60 0.37 -12.87
CA ASN A 44 -1.32 -0.86 -12.53
C ASN A 44 -1.55 -0.93 -11.01
N PRO A 45 -2.59 -1.64 -10.56
CA PRO A 45 -2.83 -1.86 -9.14
C PRO A 45 -1.59 -2.39 -8.41
N GLY A 46 -1.26 -1.82 -7.26
CA GLY A 46 -0.04 -2.15 -6.50
C GLY A 46 1.21 -1.38 -6.92
N TRP A 47 1.11 -0.46 -7.88
CA TRP A 47 2.21 0.40 -8.31
C TRP A 47 1.85 1.88 -8.23
N GLY A 48 2.85 2.73 -8.08
CA GLY A 48 2.73 4.18 -7.96
C GLY A 48 4.06 4.88 -8.20
N GLY A 49 4.08 6.20 -8.02
CA GLY A 49 5.20 7.03 -8.47
C GLY A 49 4.93 7.65 -9.83
N ILE A 50 5.80 8.55 -10.27
CA ILE A 50 5.60 9.33 -11.51
C ILE A 50 5.76 8.47 -12.78
N SER A 51 6.45 7.35 -12.65
CA SER A 51 6.71 6.35 -13.67
C SER A 51 6.33 4.94 -13.21
N CYS A 52 5.45 4.80 -12.21
CA CYS A 52 5.05 3.50 -11.64
C CYS A 52 6.23 2.66 -11.11
N GLU A 53 7.31 3.31 -10.69
CA GLU A 53 8.54 2.73 -10.17
C GLU A 53 8.40 2.27 -8.71
N ILE A 54 7.41 2.79 -8.00
CA ILE A 54 7.16 2.48 -6.60
C ILE A 54 6.18 1.33 -6.55
N LEU A 55 6.61 0.19 -6.04
CA LEU A 55 5.68 -0.85 -5.59
C LEU A 55 4.89 -0.28 -4.41
N LYS A 56 3.66 0.15 -4.66
CA LYS A 56 2.68 0.42 -3.60
C LYS A 56 2.28 -0.95 -3.07
N SER A 57 3.10 -1.47 -2.15
CA SER A 57 2.90 -2.73 -1.45
C SER A 57 1.40 -3.01 -1.34
N THR A 58 0.94 -4.11 -1.92
CA THR A 58 -0.44 -4.64 -1.83
C THR A 58 -0.75 -5.09 -0.40
N CYS A 59 -0.52 -4.20 0.56
CA CYS A 59 -0.23 -4.46 1.97
C CYS A 59 1.15 -5.14 2.22
N PRO A 60 1.94 -4.68 3.21
CA PRO A 60 2.93 -5.55 3.82
C PRO A 60 2.21 -6.81 4.33
N ASP A 61 2.53 -7.98 3.77
CA ASP A 61 2.06 -9.28 4.28
C ASP A 61 0.54 -9.53 4.33
N GLN A 62 -0.25 -8.95 3.41
CA GLN A 62 -1.71 -9.19 3.34
C GLN A 62 -2.42 -8.93 4.69
N CYS A 63 -2.11 -7.80 5.33
CA CYS A 63 -2.61 -7.45 6.65
C CYS A 63 -2.25 -8.51 7.71
N SER A 64 -0.99 -8.95 7.70
CA SER A 64 -0.47 -10.02 8.56
C SER A 64 -1.29 -11.31 8.52
N SER A 65 -2.02 -11.58 7.42
CA SER A 65 -3.01 -12.68 7.32
C SER A 65 -4.15 -12.61 8.37
N HIS A 66 -4.38 -11.43 8.93
CA HIS A 66 -5.33 -11.13 10.00
C HIS A 66 -6.29 -10.00 9.62
N GLY A 67 -6.40 -9.72 8.32
CA GLY A 67 -7.29 -8.71 7.78
C GLY A 67 -7.43 -8.82 6.27
N THR A 68 -8.26 -7.95 5.71
CA THR A 68 -8.44 -7.79 4.27
C THR A 68 -7.96 -6.41 3.87
N PHE A 69 -7.09 -6.33 2.86
CA PHE A 69 -6.65 -5.04 2.34
C PHE A 69 -7.76 -4.39 1.51
N ASN A 70 -8.15 -3.18 1.90
CA ASN A 70 -9.08 -2.37 1.14
C ASN A 70 -8.32 -1.52 0.13
N THR A 71 -8.46 -1.85 -1.16
CA THR A 71 -7.79 -1.16 -2.27
C THR A 71 -8.34 0.25 -2.53
N ASP A 72 -9.58 0.54 -2.13
CA ASP A 72 -10.20 1.86 -2.32
C ASP A 72 -9.63 2.88 -1.32
N THR A 73 -9.35 2.45 -0.10
CA THR A 73 -8.78 3.30 0.96
C THR A 73 -7.27 3.16 1.11
N GLY A 74 -6.68 2.08 0.58
CA GLY A 74 -5.28 1.75 0.76
C GLY A 74 -4.93 1.31 2.19
N THR A 75 -5.90 0.79 2.95
CA THR A 75 -5.75 0.41 4.36
C THR A 75 -6.18 -1.02 4.62
N CYS A 76 -5.65 -1.65 5.66
CA CYS A 76 -6.15 -2.92 6.14
C CYS A 76 -7.44 -2.78 6.94
N VAL A 77 -8.39 -3.67 6.66
CA VAL A 77 -9.56 -3.91 7.49
C VAL A 77 -9.27 -5.16 8.30
N CYS A 78 -9.01 -5.01 9.59
CA CYS A 78 -8.62 -6.11 10.47
C CYS A 78 -9.80 -6.98 10.89
N GLU A 79 -9.53 -8.26 11.15
CA GLU A 79 -10.49 -9.16 11.79
C GLU A 79 -10.73 -8.74 13.25
N ALA A 80 -11.84 -9.21 13.86
CA ALA A 80 -12.31 -8.73 15.17
C ALA A 80 -11.31 -8.87 16.34
N LYS A 81 -10.25 -9.66 16.17
CA LYS A 81 -9.18 -9.88 17.17
C LYS A 81 -7.86 -9.19 16.80
N TRP A 82 -7.87 -8.30 15.81
CA TRP A 82 -6.65 -7.68 15.29
C TRP A 82 -6.87 -6.20 15.01
N THR A 83 -5.79 -5.42 15.12
CA THR A 83 -5.77 -3.96 14.92
C THR A 83 -4.37 -3.53 14.45
N GLY A 84 -4.19 -2.23 14.22
CA GLY A 84 -2.98 -1.66 13.61
C GLY A 84 -3.11 -1.46 12.10
N ALA A 85 -2.13 -0.79 11.50
CA ALA A 85 -2.15 -0.43 10.08
C ALA A 85 -2.10 -1.66 9.14
N ASP A 86 -1.52 -2.74 9.65
CA ASP A 86 -1.25 -4.02 9.01
C ASP A 86 -1.89 -5.19 9.75
N CYS A 87 -2.76 -4.95 10.74
CA CYS A 87 -3.43 -6.00 11.53
C CYS A 87 -2.49 -6.95 12.28
N SER A 88 -1.29 -6.48 12.62
CA SER A 88 -0.30 -7.24 13.39
C SER A 88 -0.51 -7.19 14.90
N ILE A 89 -1.41 -6.32 15.39
CA ILE A 89 -1.65 -6.12 16.82
C ILE A 89 -2.90 -6.90 17.22
N GLU A 90 -2.77 -7.88 18.13
CA GLU A 90 -3.95 -8.60 18.62
C GLU A 90 -4.78 -7.75 19.59
N VAL A 91 -6.10 -7.81 19.44
CA VAL A 91 -7.08 -7.18 20.33
C VAL A 91 -7.51 -8.22 21.35
N CYS A 92 -7.10 -8.03 22.61
CA CYS A 92 -7.58 -8.84 23.72
C CYS A 92 -9.04 -8.52 24.07
N VAL A 93 -9.72 -9.48 24.71
CA VAL A 93 -11.10 -9.29 25.22
C VAL A 93 -11.16 -8.20 26.30
N VAL A 94 -10.04 -7.97 26.98
CA VAL A 94 -9.81 -6.97 28.02
C VAL A 94 -8.55 -6.19 27.68
N ASP A 95 -8.53 -4.88 27.91
CA ASP A 95 -7.34 -4.06 27.70
C ASP A 95 -6.32 -4.48 28.78
N CYS A 96 -5.19 -5.07 28.40
CA CYS A 96 -4.19 -5.54 29.36
C CYS A 96 -3.40 -4.41 30.04
N GLY A 97 -3.81 -3.16 29.83
CA GLY A 97 -3.17 -1.99 30.37
C GLY A 97 -1.74 -1.81 29.84
N PRO A 98 -0.99 -0.85 30.42
CA PRO A 98 0.42 -0.62 30.07
C PRO A 98 1.36 -1.69 30.66
N HIS A 99 0.87 -2.56 31.55
CA HIS A 99 1.67 -3.56 32.29
C HIS A 99 1.32 -5.00 31.92
N GLY A 100 0.62 -5.19 30.80
CA GLY A 100 0.22 -6.51 30.33
C GLY A 100 0.38 -6.65 28.83
N SER A 101 0.80 -7.84 28.41
CA SER A 101 0.79 -8.24 27.00
C SER A 101 -0.38 -9.19 26.76
N CYS A 102 -1.18 -8.91 25.74
CA CYS A 102 -2.13 -9.89 25.25
C CYS A 102 -1.35 -11.07 24.67
N ILE A 103 -1.65 -12.30 25.08
CA ILE A 103 -1.12 -13.52 24.45
C ILE A 103 -2.23 -14.56 24.40
N GLY A 104 -2.75 -14.85 23.21
CA GLY A 104 -3.78 -15.89 23.04
C GLY A 104 -5.12 -15.52 23.68
N GLY A 105 -5.43 -14.22 23.75
CA GLY A 105 -6.66 -13.70 24.35
C GLY A 105 -6.68 -13.64 25.88
N VAL A 106 -5.54 -13.86 26.54
CA VAL A 106 -5.36 -13.71 27.98
C VAL A 106 -4.29 -12.66 28.24
N CYS A 107 -4.50 -11.77 29.21
CA CYS A 107 -3.50 -10.80 29.62
C CYS A 107 -2.40 -11.49 30.43
N HIS A 108 -1.17 -11.33 29.96
CA HIS A 108 0.03 -11.75 30.66
C HIS A 108 0.68 -10.53 31.30
N CYS A 109 0.59 -10.44 32.62
CA CYS A 109 1.08 -9.28 33.37
C CYS A 109 2.60 -9.31 33.59
N GLU A 110 3.21 -8.13 33.61
CA GLU A 110 4.59 -7.93 34.01
C GLU A 110 4.80 -8.29 35.50
N GLU A 111 6.05 -8.60 35.89
CA GLU A 111 6.38 -9.00 37.26
C GLU A 111 5.95 -7.93 38.28
N GLY A 112 5.17 -8.34 39.28
CA GLY A 112 4.60 -7.44 40.29
C GLY A 112 3.25 -6.82 39.92
N TRP A 113 2.66 -7.20 38.78
CA TRP A 113 1.31 -6.83 38.38
C TRP A 113 0.39 -8.05 38.28
N THR A 114 -0.88 -7.83 38.60
CA THR A 114 -1.94 -8.85 38.64
C THR A 114 -3.29 -8.21 38.30
N GLY A 115 -4.34 -9.02 38.22
CA GLY A 115 -5.67 -8.60 37.79
C GLY A 115 -5.97 -8.93 36.32
N PRO A 116 -7.26 -8.89 35.92
CA PRO A 116 -7.68 -9.21 34.56
C PRO A 116 -7.14 -8.24 33.51
N GLU A 117 -6.79 -7.01 33.89
CA GLU A 117 -6.28 -5.93 33.03
C GLU A 117 -4.85 -5.53 33.45
N CYS A 118 -4.17 -6.36 34.26
CA CYS A 118 -2.85 -6.07 34.82
C CYS A 118 -2.78 -4.71 35.54
N GLU A 119 -3.89 -4.31 36.17
CA GLU A 119 -4.08 -3.00 36.76
C GLU A 119 -3.75 -2.96 38.27
N GLN A 120 -3.54 -4.12 38.88
CA GLN A 120 -3.29 -4.27 40.32
C GLN A 120 -1.82 -4.63 40.56
N ARG A 121 -1.23 -4.10 41.63
CA ARG A 121 0.13 -4.46 42.06
C ARG A 121 0.06 -5.57 43.10
N ASP A 122 0.87 -6.61 42.94
CA ASP A 122 1.03 -7.71 43.90
C ASP A 122 1.85 -7.27 45.14
#